data_AF-A0A3N9N0T0-F1
#
_entry.id   AF-A0A3N9N0T0-F1
#
_cell.length_a   1.000
_cell.length_b   1.000
_cell.length_c   1.000
_cell.angle_alpha   90.00
_cell.angle_beta   90.00
_cell.angle_gamma   90.00
#
_symmetry.space_group_name_H-M   'P 1'
#
loop_
_entity.id
_entity.type
_entity.pdbx_description
1 polymer ?
#
loop_
_entity_poly.entity_id
_entity_poly.type
_entity_poly.pdbx_seq_one_letter_code
_entity_poly.pdbx_strand_id
1 'polypeptide(L)'
;MGQERSIENELDQNRPPYFRLLSPEKNFEVVQSPLKFTWENKEDLDSPNTRVSHYEVAFWSESQLFREIFQVIPSYRAVETLEFEDYRKVFRRHGKYYWKVTAYDINGNQTSSEVWTFSIGIPDMEEEFTTWTYIYAIQFQYNHRMRTDDYVSFLQNVNPNAHMKSYSELNFIFHQENFPIPSIELEEKVSLLSQVGLGAEITSRIRLLRNLYFSICPYGSFESSWYSTGLQDYTNTMMAGRLGGEVFLMPKGFVSFKMCWIPRYHVRYIEKEGGLRTFLGKGWEYGIRIIISNAVIKVFRLFGVDIDFQRIPFEFHFSEIKDQYSGTLLRMRCVSVGYLFQ
;
A
#
# COMPACT_ATOMS: atom_id res chain seq x y z
N MET A 1 1.37 60.93 46.04
CA MET A 1 1.09 60.36 44.71
C MET A 1 2.39 59.85 44.10
N GLY A 2 2.98 58.80 44.69
CA GLY A 2 4.33 58.33 44.32
C GLY A 2 4.74 56.97 44.90
N GLN A 3 3.78 56.15 45.34
CA GLN A 3 4.05 54.82 45.93
C GLN A 3 3.41 53.65 45.16
N GLU A 4 2.59 53.90 44.14
CA GLU A 4 2.03 52.83 43.30
C GLU A 4 2.92 52.45 42.11
N ARG A 5 3.81 53.35 41.65
CA ARG A 5 4.74 53.07 40.54
C ARG A 5 5.91 52.15 40.91
N SER A 6 6.18 51.91 42.19
CA SER A 6 7.31 51.09 42.64
C SER A 6 6.97 49.59 42.71
N ILE A 7 5.70 49.22 42.89
CA ILE A 7 5.30 47.81 43.06
C ILE A 7 5.14 47.10 41.70
N GLU A 8 4.68 47.81 40.65
CA GLU A 8 4.63 47.25 39.30
C GLU A 8 6.02 46.98 38.70
N ASN A 9 7.05 47.75 39.07
CA ASN A 9 8.42 47.53 38.61
C ASN A 9 9.15 46.38 39.32
N GLU A 10 8.77 46.00 40.55
CA GLU A 10 9.37 44.86 41.27
C GLU A 10 8.80 43.51 40.82
N LEU A 11 7.56 43.48 40.32
CA LEU A 11 6.92 42.24 39.83
C LEU A 11 7.47 41.75 38.48
N ASP A 12 8.09 42.63 37.70
CA ASP A 12 8.70 42.32 36.39
C ASP A 12 10.17 41.88 36.52
N GLN A 13 10.82 42.15 37.66
CA GLN A 13 12.22 41.76 37.93
C GLN A 13 12.41 40.30 38.37
N ASN A 14 11.34 39.58 38.68
CA ASN A 14 11.41 38.21 39.21
C ASN A 14 10.91 37.15 38.21
N ARG A 15 10.84 37.44 36.91
CA ARG A 15 10.43 36.47 35.88
C ARG A 15 11.53 36.28 34.85
N PRO A 16 11.58 35.13 34.15
CA PRO A 16 12.43 35.00 32.98
C PRO A 16 12.21 36.13 31.96
N PRO A 17 13.26 36.65 31.32
CA PRO A 17 13.10 37.73 30.35
C PRO A 17 12.35 37.28 29.10
N TYR A 18 11.75 38.25 28.40
CA TYR A 18 11.07 37.98 27.14
C TYR A 18 12.04 37.51 26.05
N PHE A 19 11.66 36.44 25.35
CA PHE A 19 12.43 35.80 24.29
C PHE A 19 11.57 35.56 23.04
N ARG A 20 12.22 35.45 21.88
CA ARG A 20 11.54 35.25 20.59
C ARG A 20 11.68 33.83 20.08
N LEU A 21 10.65 33.35 19.39
CA LEU A 21 10.72 32.14 18.59
C LEU A 21 11.51 32.44 17.30
N LEU A 22 12.30 31.48 16.83
CA LEU A 22 13.19 31.64 15.68
C LEU A 22 12.81 30.70 14.54
N SER A 23 12.53 29.42 14.83
CA SER A 23 12.18 28.41 13.83
C SER A 23 11.29 27.31 14.43
N PRO A 24 10.43 26.64 13.64
CA PRO A 24 10.05 26.97 12.27
C PRO A 24 9.23 28.27 12.23
N GLU A 25 9.27 29.01 11.12
CA GLU A 25 8.50 30.25 10.96
C GLU A 25 6.99 30.04 11.14
N LYS A 26 6.26 31.12 11.44
CA LYS A 26 4.81 31.07 11.58
C LYS A 26 4.14 30.64 10.26
N ASN A 27 3.29 29.62 10.34
CA ASN A 27 2.65 28.92 9.21
C ASN A 27 3.60 28.11 8.32
N PHE A 28 4.77 27.71 8.82
CA PHE A 28 5.69 26.84 8.10
C PHE A 28 5.05 25.50 7.72
N GLU A 29 5.33 25.02 6.51
CA GLU A 29 4.92 23.70 6.04
C GLU A 29 6.09 22.73 6.14
N VAL A 30 5.90 21.64 6.89
CA VAL A 30 6.94 20.64 7.12
C VAL A 30 7.05 19.73 5.91
N VAL A 31 8.12 19.88 5.14
CA VAL A 31 8.40 19.11 3.92
C VAL A 31 9.35 17.92 4.15
N GLN A 32 10.23 17.98 5.15
CA GLN A 32 11.21 16.91 5.41
C GLN A 32 11.66 16.86 6.88
N SER A 33 12.27 15.73 7.26
CA SER A 33 13.00 15.56 8.52
C SER A 33 14.45 16.06 8.40
N PRO A 34 15.10 16.45 9.52
CA PRO A 34 14.56 16.57 10.87
C PRO A 34 13.77 17.88 11.08
N LEU A 35 12.75 17.86 11.95
CA LEU A 35 11.99 19.06 12.32
C LEU A 35 12.59 19.70 13.58
N LYS A 36 13.10 20.93 13.44
CA LYS A 36 13.77 21.67 14.52
C LYS A 36 12.95 22.87 14.97
N PHE A 37 12.76 22.99 16.27
CA PHE A 37 12.16 24.13 16.95
C PHE A 37 13.24 24.90 17.70
N THR A 38 13.38 26.19 17.44
CA THR A 38 14.41 27.03 18.06
C THR A 38 13.85 28.35 18.57
N TRP A 39 14.43 28.84 19.67
CA TRP A 39 14.07 30.10 20.31
C TRP A 39 15.29 30.76 20.96
N GLU A 40 15.22 32.07 21.16
CA GLU A 40 16.25 32.82 21.87
C GLU A 40 16.37 32.35 23.32
N ASN A 41 17.61 32.19 23.79
CA ASN A 41 17.92 32.04 25.20
C ASN A 41 18.58 33.34 25.68
N LYS A 42 17.83 34.11 26.47
CA LYS A 42 18.32 35.33 27.11
C LYS A 42 18.55 35.03 28.59
N GLU A 43 19.56 34.23 28.89
CA GLU A 43 20.00 34.11 30.28
C GLU A 43 20.56 35.48 30.72
N ASP A 44 19.99 36.03 31.78
CA ASP A 44 20.62 37.11 32.54
C ASP A 44 21.62 36.46 33.51
N LEU A 45 22.90 36.50 33.15
CA LEU A 45 23.97 35.86 33.93
C LEU A 45 24.22 36.54 35.28
N ASP A 46 23.73 37.77 35.47
CA ASP A 46 24.04 38.60 36.64
C ASP A 46 22.97 38.51 37.75
N SER A 47 21.85 37.82 37.50
CA SER A 47 20.77 37.65 38.47
C SER A 47 20.41 36.16 38.70
N PRO A 48 20.75 35.58 39.86
CA PRO A 48 20.52 34.16 40.13
C PRO A 48 19.03 33.79 40.19
N ASN A 49 18.14 34.76 40.40
CA ASN A 49 16.69 34.53 40.53
C ASN A 49 15.95 34.58 39.18
N THR A 50 16.52 35.18 38.14
CA THR A 50 15.91 35.25 36.79
C THR A 50 16.50 34.22 35.83
N ARG A 51 17.44 33.40 36.31
CA ARG A 51 18.02 32.29 35.56
C ARG A 51 16.95 31.27 35.21
N VAL A 52 16.83 30.97 33.92
CA VAL A 52 15.93 29.94 33.42
C VAL A 52 16.37 28.57 33.95
N SER A 53 15.46 27.85 34.58
CA SER A 53 15.66 26.49 35.09
C SER A 53 15.35 25.45 34.01
N HIS A 54 14.26 25.65 33.27
CA HIS A 54 13.84 24.81 32.15
C HIS A 54 12.85 25.55 31.24
N TYR A 55 12.69 25.03 30.03
CA TYR A 55 11.64 25.41 29.09
C TYR A 55 10.62 24.29 28.94
N GLU A 56 9.35 24.65 28.82
CA GLU A 56 8.29 23.75 28.36
C GLU A 56 7.87 24.14 26.94
N VAL A 57 8.06 23.22 26.00
CA VAL A 57 7.60 23.35 24.62
C VAL A 57 6.30 22.57 24.47
N ALA A 58 5.20 23.30 24.35
CA ALA A 58 3.87 22.71 24.25
C ALA A 58 3.39 22.69 22.80
N PHE A 59 2.87 21.55 22.37
CA PHE A 59 2.26 21.33 21.05
C PHE A 59 0.80 20.93 21.19
N TRP A 60 -0.06 21.40 20.28
CA TRP A 60 -1.45 20.94 20.21
C TRP A 60 -2.04 21.09 18.81
N SER A 61 -3.18 20.42 18.58
CA SER A 61 -4.00 20.58 17.37
C SER A 61 -5.29 21.33 17.68
N GLU A 62 -5.92 21.91 16.65
CA GLU A 62 -7.21 22.63 16.78
C GLU A 62 -8.32 21.73 17.33
N SER A 63 -8.32 20.46 16.92
CA SER A 63 -9.28 19.45 17.39
C SER A 63 -9.08 19.01 18.85
N GLN A 64 -8.00 19.46 19.51
CA GLN A 64 -7.55 19.03 20.85
C GLN A 64 -7.30 17.52 21.03
N LEU A 65 -7.42 16.71 19.97
CA LEU A 65 -7.10 15.28 19.99
C LEU A 65 -5.60 14.98 20.12
N PHE A 66 -4.77 16.01 20.01
CA PHE A 66 -3.32 15.93 20.15
C PHE A 66 -2.86 17.07 21.04
N ARG A 67 -2.10 16.73 22.08
CA ARG A 67 -1.40 17.65 22.96
C ARG A 67 -0.18 16.95 23.54
N GLU A 68 0.98 17.56 23.42
CA GLU A 68 2.24 17.06 23.95
C GLU A 68 3.04 18.21 24.57
N ILE A 69 3.83 17.92 25.60
CA ILE A 69 4.70 18.91 26.25
C ILE A 69 6.08 18.27 26.41
N PHE A 70 7.11 18.98 25.96
CA PHE A 70 8.50 18.56 26.09
C PHE A 70 9.25 19.54 26.99
N GLN A 71 10.01 19.01 27.94
CA GLN A 71 10.90 19.81 28.77
C GLN A 71 12.28 19.89 28.14
N VAL A 72 12.83 21.10 28.05
CA VAL A 72 14.18 21.37 27.53
C VAL A 72 14.97 22.11 28.60
N ILE A 73 16.12 21.55 28.95
CA ILE A 73 17.03 22.17 29.92
C ILE A 73 17.87 23.21 29.16
N PRO A 74 17.95 24.47 29.62
CA PRO A 74 18.74 25.51 28.98
C PRO A 74 20.20 25.08 28.85
N SER A 75 20.76 25.34 27.69
CA SER A 75 22.18 25.30 27.44
C SER A 75 22.77 26.70 27.61
N TYR A 76 24.07 26.82 27.88
CA TYR A 76 24.76 28.13 27.95
C TYR A 76 24.94 28.79 26.56
N ARG A 77 24.01 28.56 25.63
CA ARG A 77 24.01 29.08 24.26
C ARG A 77 22.96 30.17 24.14
N ALA A 78 23.13 31.07 23.19
CA ALA A 78 22.15 32.12 22.90
C ALA A 78 20.84 31.60 22.25
N VAL A 79 20.81 30.33 21.84
CA VAL A 79 19.67 29.71 21.15
C VAL A 79 19.48 28.30 21.67
N GLU A 80 18.26 27.98 22.08
CA GLU A 80 17.86 26.62 22.44
C GLU A 80 17.21 25.89 21.26
N THR A 81 17.21 24.56 21.32
CA THR A 81 16.71 23.72 20.23
C THR A 81 16.01 22.47 20.77
N LEU A 82 14.84 22.16 20.19
CA LEU A 82 14.17 20.87 20.29
C LEU A 82 14.07 20.27 18.89
N GLU A 83 14.59 19.06 18.69
CA GLU A 83 14.69 18.42 17.38
C GLU A 83 14.00 17.06 17.36
N PHE A 84 13.25 16.82 16.29
CA PHE A 84 12.64 15.53 15.99
C PHE A 84 13.23 14.97 14.69
N GLU A 85 14.10 13.96 14.83
CA GLU A 85 14.66 13.19 13.70
C GLU A 85 13.54 12.60 12.83
N ASP A 86 12.52 12.04 13.48
CA ASP A 86 11.32 11.54 12.84
C ASP A 86 10.10 12.19 13.50
N TYR A 87 9.72 13.34 12.96
CA TYR A 87 8.59 14.13 13.47
C TYR A 87 7.26 13.37 13.39
N ARG A 88 7.14 12.34 12.51
CA ARG A 88 5.91 11.57 12.33
C ARG A 88 5.61 10.64 13.51
N LYS A 89 6.62 10.29 14.32
CA LYS A 89 6.40 9.53 15.56
C LYS A 89 5.59 10.33 16.59
N VAL A 90 5.81 11.64 16.62
CA VAL A 90 5.12 12.58 17.51
C VAL A 90 3.83 13.07 16.85
N PHE A 91 3.93 13.64 15.66
CA PHE A 91 2.81 14.24 14.94
C PHE A 91 2.24 13.28 13.90
N ARG A 92 1.40 12.35 14.37
CA ARG A 92 0.92 11.20 13.57
C ARG A 92 -0.09 11.56 12.48
N ARG A 93 -0.72 12.74 12.55
CA ARG A 93 -1.75 13.20 11.60
C ARG A 93 -1.25 14.38 10.79
N HIS A 94 -1.65 14.47 9.53
CA HIS A 94 -1.48 15.69 8.74
C HIS A 94 -2.42 16.78 9.30
N GLY A 95 -2.12 18.04 8.96
CA GLY A 95 -2.92 19.19 9.35
C GLY A 95 -2.13 20.20 10.17
N LYS A 96 -2.86 21.17 10.72
CA LYS A 96 -2.31 22.33 11.40
C LYS A 96 -2.06 22.07 12.89
N TYR A 97 -0.87 22.39 13.32
CA TYR A 97 -0.42 22.32 14.70
C TYR A 97 -0.04 23.70 15.21
N TYR A 98 -0.10 23.83 16.52
CA TYR A 98 0.22 25.03 17.27
C TYR A 98 1.30 24.69 18.26
N TRP A 99 2.21 25.62 18.49
CA TRP A 99 3.25 25.46 19.48
C TRP A 99 3.57 26.78 20.17
N LYS A 100 4.07 26.66 21.40
CA LYS A 100 4.62 27.77 22.18
C LYS A 100 5.68 27.27 23.13
N VAL A 101 6.52 28.17 23.61
CA VAL A 101 7.55 27.89 24.62
C VAL A 101 7.24 28.68 25.88
N THR A 102 7.38 28.07 27.04
CA THR A 102 7.28 28.73 28.35
C THR A 102 8.57 28.51 29.10
N ALA A 103 9.27 29.60 29.44
CA ALA A 103 10.45 29.57 30.28
C ALA A 103 10.03 29.62 31.75
N TYR A 104 10.68 28.84 32.61
CA TYR A 104 10.49 28.86 34.05
C TYR A 104 11.81 29.20 34.74
N ASP A 105 11.78 30.01 35.79
CA ASP A 105 12.94 30.24 36.67
C ASP A 105 13.03 29.15 37.76
N ILE A 106 13.96 29.30 38.71
CA ILE A 106 14.12 28.40 39.87
C ILE A 106 13.00 28.54 40.91
N ASN A 107 12.27 29.65 40.90
CA ASN A 107 11.19 29.97 41.84
C ASN A 107 9.81 29.59 41.29
N GLY A 108 9.74 29.11 40.04
CA GLY A 108 8.52 28.74 39.34
C GLY A 108 7.82 29.90 38.64
N ASN A 109 8.42 31.09 38.56
CA ASN A 109 7.88 32.17 37.75
C ASN A 109 8.10 31.87 36.27
N GLN A 110 7.16 32.31 35.44
CA GLN A 110 7.13 31.92 34.04
C GLN A 110 6.94 33.09 33.08
N THR A 111 7.52 32.94 31.89
CA THR A 111 7.32 33.82 30.73
C THR A 111 7.06 32.96 29.50
N SER A 112 5.93 33.20 28.82
CA SER A 112 5.56 32.47 27.60
C SER A 112 5.84 33.28 26.33
N SER A 113 6.23 32.57 25.28
CA SER A 113 6.31 33.12 23.93
C SER A 113 4.93 33.37 23.32
N GLU A 114 4.91 33.98 22.14
CA GLU A 114 3.77 33.92 21.22
C GLU A 114 3.45 32.47 20.82
N VAL A 115 2.23 32.26 20.33
CA VAL A 115 1.81 30.99 19.72
C VAL A 115 2.10 31.02 18.23
N TRP A 116 2.93 30.09 17.76
CA TRP A 116 3.21 29.90 16.35
C TRP A 116 2.54 28.63 15.83
N THR A 117 2.36 28.60 14.52
CA THR A 117 1.66 27.53 13.80
C THR A 117 2.58 26.90 12.78
N PHE A 118 2.41 25.61 12.55
CA PHE A 118 3.01 24.90 11.43
C PHE A 118 2.03 23.86 10.90
N SER A 119 2.21 23.43 9.66
CA SER A 119 1.38 22.43 9.02
C SER A 119 2.22 21.22 8.67
N ILE A 120 1.68 20.04 8.93
CA ILE A 120 2.24 18.80 8.42
C ILE A 120 1.44 18.42 7.19
N GLY A 121 2.13 18.39 6.05
CA GLY A 121 1.55 17.91 4.81
C GLY A 121 1.01 16.49 4.96
N ILE A 122 0.07 16.13 4.10
CA ILE A 122 -0.16 14.71 3.81
C ILE A 122 1.23 14.18 3.42
N PRO A 123 1.73 13.09 4.02
CA PRO A 123 3.03 12.57 3.64
C PRO A 123 3.02 12.44 2.12
N ASP A 124 3.95 13.12 1.45
CA ASP A 124 4.22 12.87 0.05
C ASP A 124 4.60 11.40 -0.01
N MET A 125 3.61 10.60 -0.38
CA MET A 125 3.72 9.18 -0.55
C MET A 125 4.39 8.95 -1.92
N GLU A 126 5.51 9.65 -2.13
CA GLU A 126 6.57 9.37 -3.10
C GLU A 126 7.53 8.31 -2.55
N GLU A 127 7.33 7.75 -1.34
CA GLU A 127 7.76 6.37 -1.13
C GLU A 127 7.11 5.53 -2.24
N GLU A 128 7.90 4.75 -2.97
CA GLU A 128 7.53 3.96 -4.13
C GLU A 128 6.35 3.02 -3.81
N PHE A 129 5.14 3.55 -3.91
CA PHE A 129 3.91 2.78 -3.99
C PHE A 129 3.75 2.38 -5.46
N THR A 130 4.71 1.62 -5.96
CA THR A 130 4.38 0.70 -7.02
C THR A 130 3.55 -0.40 -6.36
N THR A 131 2.41 -0.73 -6.95
CA THR A 131 1.59 -1.88 -6.54
C THR A 131 2.38 -3.19 -6.56
N TRP A 132 3.57 -3.15 -7.17
CA TRP A 132 4.54 -4.21 -7.29
C TRP A 132 5.93 -3.62 -7.04
N THR A 133 6.42 -3.56 -5.80
CA THR A 133 7.85 -3.27 -5.51
C THR A 133 8.79 -4.38 -6.00
N TYR A 134 8.32 -5.22 -6.91
CA TYR A 134 8.87 -6.51 -7.27
C TYR A 134 8.67 -6.70 -8.77
N ILE A 135 9.78 -6.65 -9.50
CA ILE A 135 9.80 -6.75 -10.96
C ILE A 135 9.47 -8.18 -11.41
N TYR A 136 9.69 -9.16 -10.54
CA TYR A 136 9.49 -10.58 -10.85
C TYR A 136 8.67 -11.28 -9.76
N ALA A 137 7.87 -12.26 -10.16
CA ALA A 137 7.22 -13.17 -9.22
C ALA A 137 7.21 -14.61 -9.73
N ILE A 138 7.29 -15.55 -8.80
CA ILE A 138 6.97 -16.95 -9.05
C ILE A 138 5.65 -17.24 -8.34
N GLN A 139 4.68 -17.81 -9.05
CA GLN A 139 3.37 -18.11 -8.49
C GLN A 139 2.98 -19.56 -8.77
N PHE A 140 2.58 -20.27 -7.71
CA PHE A 140 1.93 -21.56 -7.81
C PHE A 140 0.43 -21.35 -7.80
N GLN A 141 -0.26 -21.95 -8.75
CA GLN A 141 -1.71 -21.80 -8.89
C GLN A 141 -2.36 -23.17 -9.09
N TYR A 142 -3.49 -23.41 -8.43
CA TYR A 142 -4.32 -24.59 -8.62
C TYR A 142 -5.71 -24.19 -9.09
N ASN A 143 -6.09 -24.65 -10.28
CA ASN A 143 -7.38 -24.41 -10.90
C ASN A 143 -8.27 -25.64 -10.73
N HIS A 144 -9.30 -25.53 -9.90
CA HIS A 144 -10.29 -26.56 -9.66
C HIS A 144 -11.55 -26.31 -10.49
N ARG A 145 -11.83 -27.21 -11.44
CA ARG A 145 -13.07 -27.19 -12.24
C ARG A 145 -14.15 -27.97 -11.51
N MET A 146 -15.26 -27.30 -11.22
CA MET A 146 -16.39 -27.88 -10.50
C MET A 146 -17.12 -28.87 -11.40
N ARG A 147 -17.49 -30.04 -10.86
CA ARG A 147 -18.19 -31.10 -11.58
C ARG A 147 -19.70 -30.97 -11.42
N THR A 148 -20.30 -29.96 -12.06
CA THR A 148 -21.76 -29.88 -12.21
C THR A 148 -22.26 -31.01 -13.12
N ASP A 149 -23.52 -31.44 -12.99
CA ASP A 149 -24.06 -32.56 -13.78
C ASP A 149 -23.95 -32.31 -15.29
N ASP A 150 -24.26 -31.09 -15.73
CA ASP A 150 -24.10 -30.66 -17.13
C ASP A 150 -22.64 -30.74 -17.58
N TYR A 151 -21.70 -30.31 -16.73
CA TYR A 151 -20.27 -30.34 -17.07
C TYR A 151 -19.72 -31.76 -17.09
N VAL A 152 -20.18 -32.64 -16.20
CA VAL A 152 -19.84 -34.06 -16.21
C VAL A 152 -20.34 -34.71 -17.49
N SER A 153 -21.58 -34.42 -17.89
CA SER A 153 -22.18 -34.91 -19.14
C SER A 153 -21.39 -34.42 -20.35
N PHE A 154 -21.00 -33.15 -20.37
CA PHE A 154 -20.09 -32.59 -21.37
C PHE A 154 -18.75 -33.34 -21.42
N LEU A 155 -18.07 -33.53 -20.28
CA LEU A 155 -16.77 -34.22 -20.20
C LEU A 155 -16.82 -35.69 -20.63
N GLN A 156 -17.98 -36.35 -20.52
CA GLN A 156 -18.18 -37.71 -21.02
C GLN A 156 -18.15 -37.78 -22.54
N ASN A 157 -18.46 -36.68 -23.23
CA ASN A 157 -18.44 -36.63 -24.70
C ASN A 157 -17.11 -36.13 -25.26
N VAL A 158 -16.21 -35.60 -24.43
CA VAL A 158 -14.89 -35.09 -24.83
C VAL A 158 -13.78 -36.15 -24.72
N ASN A 159 -12.95 -36.28 -25.76
CA ASN A 159 -11.75 -37.13 -25.74
C ASN A 159 -10.58 -36.49 -26.54
N PRO A 160 -9.40 -36.26 -25.94
CA PRO A 160 -9.06 -36.43 -24.53
C PRO A 160 -9.66 -35.31 -23.69
N ASN A 161 -10.17 -35.64 -22.50
CA ASN A 161 -10.71 -34.65 -21.57
C ASN A 161 -9.69 -34.12 -20.54
N ALA A 162 -8.40 -34.46 -20.68
CA ALA A 162 -7.35 -34.05 -19.75
C ALA A 162 -7.29 -32.51 -19.62
N HIS A 163 -7.17 -31.78 -20.74
CA HIS A 163 -7.19 -30.31 -20.81
C HIS A 163 -8.50 -29.68 -20.32
N MET A 164 -9.54 -30.50 -20.12
CA MET A 164 -10.82 -30.08 -19.56
C MET A 164 -10.96 -30.38 -18.05
N LYS A 165 -9.96 -30.97 -17.40
CA LYS A 165 -9.97 -31.23 -15.95
C LYS A 165 -9.25 -30.13 -15.18
N SER A 166 -9.33 -30.20 -13.85
CA SER A 166 -8.51 -29.39 -12.95
C SER A 166 -7.02 -29.55 -13.24
N TYR A 167 -6.25 -28.48 -13.02
CA TYR A 167 -4.83 -28.43 -13.35
C TYR A 167 -4.10 -27.45 -12.43
N SER A 168 -2.78 -27.61 -12.33
CA SER A 168 -1.90 -26.68 -11.64
C SER A 168 -1.03 -25.91 -12.63
N GLU A 169 -0.62 -24.72 -12.24
CA GLU A 169 0.31 -23.86 -12.98
C GLU A 169 1.50 -23.49 -12.09
N LEU A 170 2.67 -23.44 -12.70
CA LEU A 170 3.81 -22.67 -12.21
C LEU A 170 3.97 -21.46 -13.13
N ASN A 171 3.85 -20.28 -12.55
CA ASN A 171 3.81 -19.02 -13.26
C ASN A 171 5.08 -18.20 -12.98
N PHE A 172 5.69 -17.69 -14.03
CA PHE A 172 6.75 -16.69 -13.99
C PHE A 172 6.15 -15.37 -14.47
N ILE A 173 6.15 -14.38 -13.60
CA ILE A 173 5.49 -13.10 -13.81
C ILE A 173 6.56 -12.01 -13.88
N PHE A 174 6.43 -11.13 -14.87
CA PHE A 174 7.34 -10.03 -15.15
C PHE A 174 6.52 -8.74 -15.21
N HIS A 175 6.88 -7.77 -14.38
CA HIS A 175 6.24 -6.45 -14.33
C HIS A 175 7.15 -5.41 -14.98
N GLN A 176 6.60 -4.60 -15.87
CA GLN A 176 7.32 -3.50 -16.52
C GLN A 176 6.77 -2.16 -16.02
N GLU A 177 7.58 -1.44 -15.22
CA GLU A 177 7.18 -0.17 -14.60
C GLU A 177 7.42 1.06 -15.49
N ASN A 178 8.29 0.94 -16.50
CA ASN A 178 8.68 2.03 -17.41
C ASN A 178 8.12 1.85 -18.81
N PHE A 179 6.84 1.45 -18.92
CA PHE A 179 6.14 1.51 -20.20
C PHE A 179 6.03 2.99 -20.63
N PRO A 180 6.11 3.34 -21.92
CA PRO A 180 6.20 4.74 -22.39
C PRO A 180 5.05 5.68 -21.97
N ILE A 181 4.01 5.16 -21.30
CA ILE A 181 2.90 5.92 -20.72
C ILE A 181 2.89 5.64 -19.20
N PRO A 182 3.19 6.63 -18.33
CA PRO A 182 3.39 6.44 -16.88
C PRO A 182 2.19 5.86 -16.12
N SER A 183 0.99 5.95 -16.70
CA SER A 183 -0.24 5.43 -16.12
C SER A 183 -0.56 3.99 -16.53
N ILE A 184 0.26 3.38 -17.38
CA ILE A 184 0.08 2.03 -17.91
C ILE A 184 1.12 1.10 -17.30
N GLU A 185 0.63 0.03 -16.70
CA GLU A 185 1.44 -1.09 -16.20
C GLU A 185 1.28 -2.26 -17.18
N LEU A 186 2.39 -2.91 -17.53
CA LEU A 186 2.38 -4.14 -18.30
C LEU A 186 2.87 -5.30 -17.43
N GLU A 187 2.10 -6.38 -17.43
CA GLU A 187 2.44 -7.64 -16.78
C GLU A 187 2.45 -8.75 -17.82
N GLU A 188 3.56 -9.48 -17.87
CA GLU A 188 3.75 -10.65 -18.72
C GLU A 188 3.83 -11.87 -17.81
N LYS A 189 3.07 -12.91 -18.13
CA LYS A 189 2.99 -14.15 -17.37
C LYS A 189 3.29 -15.32 -18.29
N VAL A 190 4.28 -16.13 -17.94
CA VAL A 190 4.62 -17.39 -18.62
C VAL A 190 4.29 -18.55 -17.68
N SER A 191 3.53 -19.52 -18.17
CA SER A 191 2.96 -20.60 -17.37
C SER A 191 3.44 -21.98 -17.80
N LEU A 192 3.89 -22.79 -16.85
CA LEU A 192 4.06 -24.24 -17.02
C LEU A 192 2.83 -24.95 -16.45
N LEU A 193 2.08 -25.62 -17.32
CA LEU A 193 0.84 -26.30 -16.96
C LEU A 193 1.13 -27.74 -16.58
N SER A 194 0.58 -28.23 -15.47
CA SER A 194 0.78 -29.60 -14.96
C SER A 194 0.33 -30.69 -15.94
N GLN A 195 -0.51 -30.34 -16.92
CA GLN A 195 -0.94 -31.21 -18.01
C GLN A 195 0.04 -31.14 -19.21
N VAL A 196 1.33 -30.90 -18.89
CA VAL A 196 2.47 -30.76 -19.81
C VAL A 196 2.16 -29.69 -20.87
N GLY A 197 1.67 -28.52 -20.49
CA GLY A 197 1.38 -27.42 -21.41
C GLY A 197 2.24 -26.20 -21.15
N LEU A 198 2.24 -25.27 -22.09
CA LEU A 198 2.81 -23.93 -21.95
C LEU A 198 1.70 -22.89 -22.10
N GLY A 199 1.67 -21.90 -21.23
CA GLY A 199 0.78 -20.75 -21.33
C GLY A 199 1.57 -19.45 -21.37
N ALA A 200 0.96 -18.44 -21.97
CA ALA A 200 1.41 -17.07 -21.90
C ALA A 200 0.19 -16.16 -21.73
N GLU A 201 0.30 -15.18 -20.85
CA GLU A 201 -0.70 -14.13 -20.65
C GLU A 201 0.00 -12.77 -20.64
N ILE A 202 -0.62 -11.81 -21.31
CA ILE A 202 -0.21 -10.41 -21.28
C ILE A 202 -1.39 -9.62 -20.70
N THR A 203 -1.11 -8.87 -19.65
CA THR A 203 -2.08 -8.03 -18.94
C THR A 203 -1.62 -6.59 -18.95
N SER A 204 -2.47 -5.68 -19.41
CA SER A 204 -2.26 -4.24 -19.30
C SER A 204 -3.22 -3.65 -18.28
N ARG A 205 -2.70 -2.89 -17.32
CA ARG A 205 -3.50 -2.16 -16.32
C ARG A 205 -3.33 -0.67 -16.53
N ILE A 206 -4.42 0.08 -16.39
CA ILE A 206 -4.39 1.54 -16.42
C ILE A 206 -4.80 2.02 -15.04
N ARG A 207 -4.00 2.90 -14.43
CA ARG A 207 -4.32 3.47 -13.11
C ARG A 207 -5.21 4.70 -13.28
N LEU A 208 -6.51 4.56 -13.00
CA LEU A 208 -7.48 5.65 -13.20
C LEU A 208 -7.58 6.60 -12.00
N LEU A 209 -7.70 6.04 -10.80
CA LEU A 209 -7.94 6.80 -9.58
C LEU A 209 -7.12 6.20 -8.44
N ARG A 210 -6.48 7.06 -7.65
CA ARG A 210 -5.69 6.64 -6.50
C ARG A 210 -5.74 7.70 -5.41
N ASN A 211 -5.99 7.27 -4.18
CA ASN A 211 -5.91 8.11 -2.99
C ASN A 211 -5.31 7.31 -1.82
N LEU A 212 -5.35 7.88 -0.62
CA LEU A 212 -4.82 7.29 0.61
C LEU A 212 -5.51 5.99 1.05
N TYR A 213 -6.68 5.65 0.50
CA TYR A 213 -7.50 4.53 0.96
C TYR A 213 -7.69 3.47 -0.11
N PHE A 214 -7.73 3.85 -1.38
CA PHE A 214 -7.94 2.91 -2.47
C PHE A 214 -7.31 3.34 -3.79
N SER A 215 -7.13 2.35 -4.68
CA SER A 215 -6.78 2.54 -6.09
C SER A 215 -7.72 1.76 -6.97
N ILE A 216 -8.11 2.33 -8.12
CA ILE A 216 -8.93 1.67 -9.14
C ILE A 216 -8.09 1.53 -10.41
N CYS A 217 -7.90 0.28 -10.82
CA CYS A 217 -7.06 -0.09 -11.96
C CYS A 217 -7.89 -0.94 -12.94
N PRO A 218 -8.61 -0.36 -13.91
CA PRO A 218 -9.10 -1.13 -15.04
C PRO A 218 -7.94 -1.86 -15.73
N TYR A 219 -8.23 -3.04 -16.24
CA TYR A 219 -7.24 -3.81 -16.98
C TYR A 219 -7.87 -4.61 -18.12
N GLY A 220 -7.05 -4.88 -19.13
CA GLY A 220 -7.32 -5.88 -20.16
C GLY A 220 -6.27 -6.96 -20.09
N SER A 221 -6.67 -8.22 -20.26
CA SER A 221 -5.69 -9.30 -20.45
C SER A 221 -6.05 -10.20 -21.62
N PHE A 222 -5.01 -10.75 -22.22
CA PHE A 222 -5.09 -11.74 -23.27
C PHE A 222 -4.21 -12.93 -22.89
N GLU A 223 -4.82 -14.11 -22.88
CA GLU A 223 -4.17 -15.36 -22.52
C GLU A 223 -4.23 -16.33 -23.69
N SER A 224 -3.12 -17.03 -23.92
CA SER A 224 -2.99 -18.15 -24.84
C SER A 224 -2.28 -19.31 -24.16
N SER A 225 -2.89 -20.49 -24.18
CA SER A 225 -2.31 -21.71 -23.62
C SER A 225 -2.29 -22.85 -24.65
N TRP A 226 -1.22 -23.63 -24.63
CA TRP A 226 -0.94 -24.78 -25.47
C TRP A 226 -0.76 -26.02 -24.59
N TYR A 227 -1.51 -27.09 -24.86
CA TYR A 227 -1.39 -28.34 -24.11
C TYR A 227 -0.64 -29.39 -24.94
N SER A 228 0.49 -29.93 -24.43
CA SER A 228 1.30 -30.90 -25.20
C SER A 228 0.70 -32.29 -25.28
N THR A 229 -0.27 -32.62 -24.42
CA THR A 229 -1.09 -33.83 -24.59
C THR A 229 -2.07 -33.70 -25.77
N GLY A 230 -1.68 -32.95 -26.81
CA GLY A 230 -2.38 -32.88 -28.06
C GLY A 230 -2.72 -34.28 -28.52
N LEU A 231 -3.97 -34.44 -28.94
CA LEU A 231 -4.40 -35.49 -29.85
C LEU A 231 -3.27 -35.77 -30.85
N GLN A 232 -3.03 -37.04 -31.20
CA GLN A 232 -2.02 -37.41 -32.18
C GLN A 232 -2.07 -36.59 -33.49
N ASP A 233 -3.15 -35.82 -33.74
CA ASP A 233 -3.37 -35.05 -34.96
C ASP A 233 -3.79 -33.55 -34.81
N TYR A 234 -3.92 -32.94 -33.61
CA TYR A 234 -4.40 -31.53 -33.49
C TYR A 234 -3.84 -30.69 -32.32
N THR A 235 -3.69 -29.37 -32.57
CA THR A 235 -3.28 -28.36 -31.57
C THR A 235 -4.40 -28.03 -30.58
N ASN A 236 -4.22 -28.41 -29.31
CA ASN A 236 -5.09 -28.00 -28.21
C ASN A 236 -4.68 -26.60 -27.74
N THR A 237 -5.29 -25.57 -28.33
CA THR A 237 -5.10 -24.18 -27.93
C THR A 237 -6.29 -23.66 -27.12
N MET A 238 -6.01 -23.02 -25.99
CA MET A 238 -6.97 -22.18 -25.27
C MET A 238 -6.62 -20.73 -25.53
N MET A 239 -7.63 -19.91 -25.78
CA MET A 239 -7.50 -18.46 -25.80
C MET A 239 -8.58 -17.82 -24.93
N ALA A 240 -8.20 -16.83 -24.14
CA ALA A 240 -9.14 -16.05 -23.32
C ALA A 240 -8.83 -14.57 -23.42
N GLY A 241 -9.87 -13.76 -23.59
CA GLY A 241 -9.80 -12.31 -23.42
C GLY A 241 -10.54 -11.91 -22.15
N ARG A 242 -9.96 -10.99 -21.40
CA ARG A 242 -10.47 -10.47 -20.12
C ARG A 242 -10.53 -8.96 -20.16
N LEU A 243 -11.65 -8.40 -19.72
CA LEU A 243 -11.83 -6.95 -19.55
C LEU A 243 -12.44 -6.70 -18.17
N GLY A 244 -11.75 -5.95 -17.33
CA GLY A 244 -12.15 -5.81 -15.94
C GLY A 244 -11.49 -4.66 -15.23
N GLY A 245 -11.51 -4.75 -13.91
CA GLY A 245 -10.80 -3.85 -13.04
C GLY A 245 -10.43 -4.50 -11.72
N GLU A 246 -9.42 -3.91 -11.10
CA GLU A 246 -8.96 -4.26 -9.78
C GLU A 246 -9.11 -3.05 -8.86
N VAL A 247 -9.67 -3.26 -7.68
CA VAL A 247 -9.78 -2.26 -6.62
C VAL A 247 -8.86 -2.67 -5.49
N PHE A 248 -7.84 -1.87 -5.23
CA PHE A 248 -6.92 -2.07 -4.12
C PHE A 248 -7.42 -1.30 -2.91
N LEU A 249 -7.56 -1.96 -1.76
CA LEU A 249 -7.85 -1.34 -0.48
C LEU A 249 -6.57 -1.21 0.34
N MET A 250 -6.43 -0.04 0.95
CA MET A 250 -5.22 0.45 1.60
C MET A 250 -4.09 0.68 0.58
N PRO A 251 -3.33 1.79 0.69
CA PRO A 251 -2.44 2.24 -0.38
C PRO A 251 -1.25 1.29 -0.59
N LYS A 252 -0.98 0.39 0.37
CA LYS A 252 0.01 -0.70 0.26
C LYS A 252 -0.52 -1.97 -0.41
N GLY A 253 -1.78 -2.00 -0.88
CA GLY A 253 -2.33 -3.12 -1.65
C GLY A 253 -2.52 -4.43 -0.85
N PHE A 254 -2.72 -4.34 0.47
CA PHE A 254 -2.86 -5.54 1.32
C PHE A 254 -4.08 -6.38 1.00
N VAL A 255 -5.12 -5.77 0.46
CA VAL A 255 -6.28 -6.48 -0.05
C VAL A 255 -6.65 -5.86 -1.39
N SER A 256 -6.87 -6.68 -2.41
CA SER A 256 -7.47 -6.22 -3.65
C SER A 256 -8.64 -7.10 -4.07
N PHE A 257 -9.60 -6.47 -4.73
CA PHE A 257 -10.76 -7.13 -5.31
C PHE A 257 -10.67 -7.02 -6.82
N LYS A 258 -10.75 -8.17 -7.48
CA LYS A 258 -10.72 -8.30 -8.93
C LYS A 258 -12.12 -8.61 -9.43
N MET A 259 -12.57 -7.93 -10.47
CA MET A 259 -13.77 -8.30 -11.20
C MET A 259 -13.54 -8.13 -12.69
N CYS A 260 -13.90 -9.15 -13.45
CA CYS A 260 -13.58 -9.26 -14.86
C CYS A 260 -14.72 -9.89 -15.63
N TRP A 261 -15.06 -9.27 -16.75
CA TRP A 261 -15.86 -9.89 -17.78
C TRP A 261 -14.96 -10.68 -18.74
N ILE A 262 -15.39 -11.89 -19.09
CA ILE A 262 -14.73 -12.76 -20.07
C ILE A 262 -15.57 -12.73 -21.35
N PRO A 263 -15.32 -11.78 -22.28
CA PRO A 263 -16.06 -11.68 -23.54
C PRO A 263 -15.88 -12.88 -24.47
N ARG A 264 -14.76 -13.58 -24.34
CA ARG A 264 -14.42 -14.70 -25.21
C ARG A 264 -13.52 -15.68 -24.48
N TYR A 265 -14.02 -16.89 -24.29
CA TYR A 265 -13.27 -18.05 -23.85
C TYR A 265 -13.36 -19.12 -24.94
N HIS A 266 -12.23 -19.55 -25.48
CA HIS A 266 -12.17 -20.41 -26.65
C HIS A 266 -11.26 -21.60 -26.38
N VAL A 267 -11.83 -22.80 -26.33
CA VAL A 267 -11.07 -24.06 -26.16
C VAL A 267 -11.53 -25.07 -27.21
N ARG A 268 -10.61 -25.59 -28.01
CA ARG A 268 -10.89 -26.67 -28.96
C ARG A 268 -10.89 -28.02 -28.24
N TYR A 269 -11.79 -28.90 -28.63
CA TYR A 269 -11.87 -30.26 -28.12
C TYR A 269 -12.39 -31.22 -29.19
N ILE A 270 -12.19 -32.52 -29.00
CA ILE A 270 -12.72 -33.55 -29.89
C ILE A 270 -13.84 -34.31 -29.16
N GLU A 271 -14.95 -34.47 -29.86
CA GLU A 271 -16.03 -35.35 -29.44
C GLU A 271 -15.61 -36.81 -29.63
N LYS A 272 -16.07 -37.72 -28.77
CA LYS A 272 -15.79 -39.16 -28.89
C LYS A 272 -16.12 -39.76 -30.27
N GLU A 273 -17.07 -39.16 -30.97
CA GLU A 273 -17.49 -39.56 -32.32
C GLU A 273 -16.55 -39.05 -33.44
N GLY A 274 -15.48 -38.33 -33.09
CA GLY A 274 -14.45 -37.87 -34.04
C GLY A 274 -14.67 -36.45 -34.59
N GLY A 275 -15.62 -35.69 -34.05
CA GLY A 275 -15.88 -34.30 -34.43
C GLY A 275 -14.98 -33.30 -33.70
N LEU A 276 -14.29 -32.42 -34.43
CA LEU A 276 -13.63 -31.25 -33.83
C LEU A 276 -14.67 -30.19 -33.49
N ARG A 277 -14.73 -29.80 -32.22
CA ARG A 277 -15.62 -28.76 -31.69
C ARG A 277 -14.84 -27.69 -30.95
N THR A 278 -15.55 -26.60 -30.67
CA THR A 278 -15.02 -25.47 -29.91
C THR A 278 -15.98 -25.13 -28.79
N PHE A 279 -15.48 -25.12 -27.57
CA PHE A 279 -16.15 -24.50 -26.43
C PHE A 279 -15.98 -22.98 -26.58
N LEU A 280 -17.08 -22.28 -26.85
CA LEU A 280 -17.11 -20.83 -27.04
C LEU A 280 -17.90 -20.20 -25.91
N GLY A 281 -17.18 -19.89 -24.83
CA GLY A 281 -17.74 -19.41 -23.59
C GLY A 281 -17.76 -17.89 -23.44
N LYS A 282 -18.73 -17.40 -22.67
CA LYS A 282 -18.77 -16.05 -22.10
C LYS A 282 -19.04 -16.14 -20.61
N GLY A 283 -18.45 -15.23 -19.83
CA GLY A 283 -18.49 -15.40 -18.39
C GLY A 283 -18.03 -14.21 -17.58
N TRP A 284 -17.93 -14.45 -16.28
CA TRP A 284 -17.38 -13.53 -15.31
C TRP A 284 -16.34 -14.24 -14.45
N GLU A 285 -15.35 -13.47 -14.02
CA GLU A 285 -14.35 -13.87 -13.03
C GLU A 285 -14.31 -12.79 -11.94
N TYR A 286 -14.27 -13.23 -10.70
CA TYR A 286 -14.11 -12.36 -9.55
C TYR A 286 -13.13 -12.99 -8.58
N GLY A 287 -12.39 -12.17 -7.85
CA GLY A 287 -11.37 -12.67 -6.95
C GLY A 287 -10.95 -11.68 -5.89
N ILE A 288 -10.23 -12.21 -4.92
CA ILE A 288 -9.60 -11.45 -3.85
C ILE A 288 -8.13 -11.84 -3.78
N ARG A 289 -7.26 -10.83 -3.68
CA ARG A 289 -5.85 -11.00 -3.34
C ARG A 289 -5.63 -10.43 -1.95
N ILE A 290 -4.80 -11.12 -1.17
CA ILE A 290 -4.44 -10.74 0.19
C ILE A 290 -2.92 -10.79 0.31
N ILE A 291 -2.33 -9.72 0.82
CA ILE A 291 -0.92 -9.60 1.21
C ILE A 291 -0.91 -9.22 2.69
N ILE A 292 -0.15 -9.96 3.50
CA ILE A 292 -0.10 -9.71 4.94
C ILE A 292 1.01 -8.69 5.22
N SER A 293 0.64 -7.59 5.88
CA SER A 293 1.60 -6.55 6.25
C SER A 293 2.60 -7.02 7.30
N ASN A 294 3.83 -6.49 7.22
CA ASN A 294 4.83 -6.60 8.28
C ASN A 294 4.39 -5.98 9.62
N ALA A 295 3.34 -5.15 9.64
CA ALA A 295 2.70 -4.68 10.86
C ALA A 295 1.88 -5.78 11.58
N VAL A 296 1.37 -6.76 10.82
CA VAL A 296 0.57 -7.88 11.34
C VAL A 296 1.48 -9.07 11.66
N ILE A 297 2.34 -9.47 10.72
CA ILE A 297 3.30 -10.56 10.89
C ILE A 297 4.68 -10.03 10.51
N LYS A 298 5.56 -9.86 11.51
CA LYS A 298 6.95 -9.47 11.24
C LYS A 298 7.70 -10.58 10.53
N VAL A 299 8.68 -10.21 9.71
CA VAL A 299 9.64 -11.13 9.12
C VAL A 299 10.25 -12.03 10.19
N PHE A 300 10.25 -13.33 9.94
CA PHE A 300 10.88 -14.30 10.83
C PHE A 300 11.70 -15.31 10.03
N ARG A 301 12.70 -15.90 10.69
CA ARG A 301 13.61 -16.86 10.09
C ARG A 301 13.18 -18.28 10.40
N LEU A 302 13.03 -19.11 9.36
CA LEU A 302 12.73 -20.53 9.49
C LEU A 302 13.74 -21.32 8.62
N PHE A 303 14.47 -22.26 9.22
CA PHE A 303 15.51 -23.05 8.53
C PHE A 303 16.55 -22.20 7.75
N GLY A 304 16.90 -21.02 8.27
CA GLY A 304 17.87 -20.12 7.62
C GLY A 304 17.29 -19.24 6.51
N VAL A 305 15.99 -19.34 6.23
CA VAL A 305 15.29 -18.52 5.24
C VAL A 305 14.47 -17.46 5.97
N ASP A 306 14.61 -16.19 5.56
CA ASP A 306 13.78 -15.10 6.05
C ASP A 306 12.43 -15.14 5.31
N ILE A 307 11.35 -15.33 6.06
CA ILE A 307 9.99 -15.40 5.54
C ILE A 307 9.33 -14.04 5.74
N ASP A 308 9.09 -13.34 4.64
CA ASP A 308 8.39 -12.06 4.58
C ASP A 308 7.02 -12.26 3.92
N PHE A 309 5.95 -12.28 4.71
CA PHE A 309 4.59 -12.45 4.18
C PHE A 309 4.12 -11.27 3.33
N GLN A 310 4.79 -10.11 3.41
CA GLN A 310 4.52 -9.02 2.49
C GLN A 310 4.92 -9.37 1.05
N ARG A 311 5.76 -10.39 0.86
CA ARG A 311 6.19 -10.93 -0.44
C ARG A 311 5.37 -12.13 -0.90
N ILE A 312 4.39 -12.57 -0.13
CA ILE A 312 3.65 -13.81 -0.37
C ILE A 312 2.17 -13.47 -0.58
N PRO A 313 1.76 -13.06 -1.79
CA PRO A 313 0.36 -12.84 -2.10
C PRO A 313 -0.40 -14.17 -2.14
N PHE A 314 -1.57 -14.18 -1.51
CA PHE A 314 -2.57 -15.23 -1.62
C PHE A 314 -3.71 -14.73 -2.50
N GLU A 315 -4.09 -15.49 -3.52
CA GLU A 315 -5.23 -15.12 -4.36
C GLU A 315 -6.26 -16.24 -4.43
N PHE A 316 -7.51 -15.82 -4.45
CA PHE A 316 -8.66 -16.68 -4.62
C PHE A 316 -9.51 -16.12 -5.74
N HIS A 317 -9.69 -16.87 -6.82
CA HIS A 317 -10.53 -16.48 -7.94
C HIS A 317 -11.65 -17.48 -8.15
N PHE A 318 -12.77 -16.98 -8.64
CA PHE A 318 -13.95 -17.75 -9.01
C PHE A 318 -14.36 -17.30 -10.39
N SER A 319 -14.67 -18.26 -11.27
CA SER A 319 -15.20 -17.92 -12.58
C SER A 319 -16.35 -18.82 -12.99
N GLU A 320 -17.26 -18.23 -13.75
CA GLU A 320 -18.40 -18.89 -14.34
C GLU A 320 -18.43 -18.55 -15.83
N ILE A 321 -18.29 -19.56 -16.68
CA ILE A 321 -18.22 -19.42 -18.13
C ILE A 321 -19.28 -20.33 -18.74
N LYS A 322 -20.24 -19.75 -19.44
CA LYS A 322 -21.30 -20.49 -20.13
C LYS A 322 -20.96 -20.66 -21.59
N ASP A 323 -20.95 -21.91 -22.06
CA ASP A 323 -20.77 -22.23 -23.47
C ASP A 323 -21.99 -21.79 -24.29
N GLN A 324 -21.73 -21.18 -25.45
CA GLN A 324 -22.79 -20.70 -26.33
C GLN A 324 -23.52 -21.83 -27.07
N TYR A 325 -22.84 -22.95 -27.33
CA TYR A 325 -23.39 -24.02 -28.15
C TYR A 325 -24.11 -25.07 -27.31
N SER A 326 -23.42 -25.64 -26.32
CA SER A 326 -23.99 -26.69 -25.47
C SER A 326 -24.81 -26.14 -24.30
N GLY A 327 -24.70 -24.84 -24.00
CA GLY A 327 -25.28 -24.25 -22.80
C GLY A 327 -24.58 -24.65 -21.49
N THR A 328 -23.55 -25.50 -21.57
CA THR A 328 -22.81 -26.02 -20.42
C THR A 328 -22.18 -24.89 -19.62
N LEU A 329 -22.37 -24.92 -18.30
CA LEU A 329 -21.74 -23.98 -17.38
C LEU A 329 -20.44 -24.56 -16.81
N LEU A 330 -19.31 -23.95 -17.18
CA LEU A 330 -18.00 -24.20 -16.60
C LEU A 330 -17.81 -23.29 -15.38
N ARG A 331 -17.77 -23.89 -14.19
CA ARG A 331 -17.43 -23.21 -12.93
C ARG A 331 -16.01 -23.56 -12.51
N MET A 332 -15.20 -22.55 -12.19
CA MET A 332 -13.84 -22.75 -11.72
C MET A 332 -13.57 -22.01 -10.42
N ARG A 333 -12.75 -22.63 -9.58
CA ARG A 333 -12.17 -22.03 -8.38
C ARG A 333 -10.66 -22.09 -8.51
N CYS A 334 -9.99 -21.00 -8.23
CA CYS A 334 -8.55 -20.90 -8.34
C CYS A 334 -8.00 -20.43 -7.01
N VAL A 335 -6.94 -21.08 -6.55
CA VAL A 335 -6.14 -20.65 -5.40
C VAL A 335 -4.71 -20.49 -5.89
N SER A 336 -4.09 -19.35 -5.58
CA SER A 336 -2.69 -19.13 -5.89
C SER A 336 -1.91 -18.59 -4.70
N VAL A 337 -0.62 -18.95 -4.67
CA VAL A 337 0.37 -18.44 -3.72
C VAL A 337 1.57 -17.99 -4.53
N GLY A 338 1.93 -16.72 -4.40
CA GLY A 338 3.09 -16.13 -5.04
C GLY A 338 4.27 -15.95 -4.10
N TYR A 339 5.45 -15.73 -4.68
CA TYR A 339 6.59 -15.12 -4.02
C TYR A 339 7.12 -14.00 -4.92
N LEU A 340 7.22 -12.81 -4.35
CA LEU A 340 7.64 -11.59 -5.04
C LEU A 340 9.15 -11.36 -4.84
N PHE A 341 9.88 -11.09 -5.94
CA PHE A 341 11.32 -10.88 -5.96
C PHE A 341 11.66 -9.44 -6.27
N GLN A 342 12.58 -8.90 -5.48
CA GLN A 342 13.05 -7.51 -5.54
C GLN A 342 14.14 -7.35 -6.57
#